data_AF-A0A428MK80-F1
#
_entry.id   AF-A0A428MK80-F1
#
_cell.length_a   1.000
_cell.length_b   1.000
_cell.length_c   1.000
_cell.angle_alpha   90.00
_cell.angle_beta   90.00
_cell.angle_gamma   90.00
#
_symmetry.space_group_name_H-M   'P 1'
#
loop_
_entity.id
_entity.type
_entity.pdbx_description
1 polymer ?
#
loop_
_entity_poly.entity_id
_entity_poly.type
_entity_poly.pdbx_seq_one_letter_code
_entity_poly.pdbx_strand_id
1 'polypeptide(L)'
;MEEISEEQNSERTDIEHYLNIIRRRHIHFFVPLFLGWLVVWGASWVLPVSYKSGTLILVEQPTMPKNYVVPNVNDDLQNRLQSITQQILSRTRLLLIIDKLHLYGDSHRQLTSDEKVERMRKDIDIELVHNSQGDQITAFKINYSARDPRVAQRVTSELTNLFISENLKVRQQLSEDTTKFIGSQLENARSNLAEQEAKIREFKGEHVGELPSQETSNLQILSGLQAQLQNAQDTLNTAKQQRVYLQTLIEQYRALHTSSRTADGAPTGLSAIDQELDRLKSKLADLSTRYTDQYPEVENLKDEISKTEKVRSALVAELKKKNNSGGQVDSTATRDGADPSQNSSLLQLQGQLQANQAEITNREQAIAGLQARVNGYQDRLNSAPTREQQLADLTRGYDQTKANYDDLLKKQNESEMATSMEYMQQGERFSMIDPPSLPLKPDFPNRLKFCGIGLGVGLALGLLVVGGLEAMDHRLHSEKEIKALLPMAILSEIPEIVSPSDERSSKRKMVLGWAMGALIITTILAGSAISYLRG
;
A
#
# COMPACT_ATOMS: atom_id res chain seq x y z
N MET A 1 -11.04 -89.86 -3.75
CA MET A 1 -12.24 -89.81 -2.89
C MET A 1 -11.92 -90.06 -1.42
N GLU A 2 -10.74 -90.56 -1.08
CA GLU A 2 -10.33 -90.89 0.30
C GLU A 2 -9.84 -89.67 1.11
N GLU A 3 -9.17 -88.69 0.47
CA GLU A 3 -8.71 -87.46 1.14
C GLU A 3 -9.86 -86.53 1.59
N ILE A 4 -10.97 -86.45 0.84
CA ILE A 4 -12.12 -85.60 1.20
C ILE A 4 -12.88 -86.18 2.41
N SER A 5 -12.85 -87.50 2.59
CA SER A 5 -13.43 -88.17 3.76
C SER A 5 -12.58 -88.02 5.02
N GLU A 6 -11.25 -87.94 4.92
CA GLU A 6 -10.38 -87.69 6.07
C GLU A 6 -10.47 -86.24 6.56
N GLU A 7 -10.55 -85.25 5.66
CA GLU A 7 -10.79 -83.85 6.04
C GLU A 7 -12.14 -83.70 6.75
N GLN A 8 -13.23 -84.26 6.21
CA GLN A 8 -14.55 -84.20 6.85
C GLN A 8 -14.64 -84.93 8.19
N ASN A 9 -13.86 -86.00 8.40
CA ASN A 9 -13.85 -86.74 9.67
C ASN A 9 -12.93 -86.06 10.71
N SER A 10 -11.87 -85.39 10.27
CA SER A 10 -11.03 -84.55 11.13
C SER A 10 -11.79 -83.34 11.67
N GLU A 11 -12.60 -82.68 10.85
CA GLU A 11 -13.46 -81.56 11.27
C GLU A 11 -14.58 -82.01 12.22
N ARG A 12 -15.21 -83.17 11.96
CA ARG A 12 -16.26 -83.71 12.84
C ARG A 12 -15.74 -84.10 14.22
N THR A 13 -14.54 -84.68 14.29
CA THR A 13 -13.91 -85.09 15.57
C THR A 13 -13.45 -83.89 16.41
N ASP A 14 -13.00 -82.81 15.77
CA ASP A 14 -12.62 -81.59 16.49
C ASP A 14 -13.86 -80.87 17.07
N ILE A 15 -14.98 -80.82 16.33
CA ILE A 15 -16.24 -80.24 16.82
C ILE A 15 -16.79 -81.04 18.02
N GLU A 16 -16.71 -82.37 17.99
CA GLU A 16 -17.11 -83.23 19.12
C GLU A 16 -16.21 -83.03 20.35
N HIS A 17 -14.91 -82.80 20.16
CA HIS A 17 -13.98 -82.48 21.23
C HIS A 17 -14.33 -81.15 21.92
N TYR A 18 -14.55 -80.08 21.15
CA TYR A 18 -14.98 -78.79 21.70
C TYR A 18 -16.37 -78.85 22.37
N LEU A 19 -17.32 -79.60 21.80
CA LEU A 19 -18.64 -79.82 22.40
C LEU A 19 -18.56 -80.58 23.73
N ASN A 20 -17.65 -81.54 23.85
CA ASN A 20 -17.44 -82.30 25.09
C ASN A 20 -16.79 -81.45 26.20
N ILE A 21 -15.85 -80.58 25.85
CA ILE A 21 -15.27 -79.59 26.79
C ILE A 21 -16.37 -78.66 27.33
N ILE A 22 -17.22 -78.15 26.44
CA ILE A 22 -18.36 -77.28 26.81
C ILE A 22 -19.33 -78.04 27.71
N ARG A 23 -19.70 -79.27 27.36
CA ARG A 23 -20.67 -80.08 28.11
C ARG A 23 -20.19 -80.41 29.53
N ARG A 24 -18.88 -80.57 29.74
CA ARG A 24 -18.31 -80.94 31.04
C ARG A 24 -18.00 -79.75 31.95
N ARG A 25 -17.66 -78.59 31.37
CA ARG A 25 -17.13 -77.43 32.13
C ARG A 25 -17.94 -76.15 31.99
N HIS A 26 -19.15 -76.21 31.40
CA HIS A 26 -20.07 -75.06 31.27
C HIS A 26 -20.28 -74.27 32.58
N ILE A 27 -20.32 -74.91 33.75
CA ILE A 27 -20.43 -74.20 35.05
C ILE A 27 -19.21 -73.30 35.31
N HIS A 28 -18.00 -73.79 35.02
CA HIS A 28 -16.76 -73.03 35.20
C HIS A 28 -16.57 -71.94 34.14
N PHE A 29 -17.32 -71.99 33.05
CA PHE A 29 -17.40 -70.91 32.07
C PHE A 29 -18.40 -69.83 32.48
N PHE A 30 -19.62 -70.23 32.85
CA PHE A 30 -20.72 -69.29 33.13
C PHE A 30 -20.55 -68.52 34.45
N VAL A 31 -19.94 -69.10 35.47
CA VAL A 31 -19.71 -68.44 36.77
C VAL A 31 -18.78 -67.23 36.67
N PRO A 32 -17.54 -67.33 36.13
CA PRO A 32 -16.67 -66.16 35.97
C PRO A 32 -17.20 -65.16 34.93
N LEU A 33 -17.93 -65.63 33.90
CA LEU A 33 -18.64 -64.76 32.96
C LEU A 33 -19.65 -63.87 33.67
N PHE A 34 -20.51 -64.46 34.50
CA PHE A 34 -21.51 -63.72 35.26
C PHE A 34 -20.86 -62.79 36.29
N LEU A 35 -19.82 -63.26 36.99
CA LEU A 35 -19.13 -62.47 38.02
C LEU A 35 -18.42 -61.26 37.41
N GLY A 36 -17.72 -61.45 36.28
CA GLY A 36 -17.08 -60.35 35.54
C GLY A 36 -18.10 -59.33 35.03
N TRP A 37 -19.21 -59.80 34.46
CA TRP A 37 -20.31 -58.92 34.04
C TRP A 37 -20.94 -58.17 35.22
N LEU A 38 -21.23 -58.85 36.33
CA LEU A 38 -21.89 -58.28 37.51
C LEU A 38 -21.01 -57.21 38.17
N VAL A 39 -19.70 -57.42 38.25
CA VAL A 39 -18.76 -56.43 38.81
C VAL A 39 -18.74 -55.16 37.96
N VAL A 40 -18.61 -55.28 36.63
CA VAL A 40 -18.57 -54.11 35.73
C VAL A 40 -19.93 -53.40 35.66
N TRP A 41 -21.02 -54.17 35.59
CA TRP A 41 -22.38 -53.63 35.61
C TRP A 41 -22.66 -52.93 36.94
N GLY A 42 -22.37 -53.57 38.08
CA GLY A 42 -22.54 -52.99 39.42
C GLY A 42 -21.72 -51.73 39.64
N ALA A 43 -20.45 -51.71 39.19
CA ALA A 43 -19.61 -50.52 39.24
C ALA A 43 -20.20 -49.33 38.46
N SER A 44 -20.91 -49.59 37.35
CA SER A 44 -21.60 -48.55 36.58
C SER A 44 -22.70 -47.82 37.36
N TRP A 45 -23.26 -48.42 38.42
CA TRP A 45 -24.27 -47.76 39.27
C TRP A 45 -23.68 -46.93 40.40
N VAL A 46 -22.40 -47.15 40.73
CA VAL A 46 -21.69 -46.45 41.82
C VAL A 46 -20.96 -45.20 41.30
N LEU A 47 -20.61 -45.19 40.00
CA LEU A 47 -19.95 -44.04 39.35
C LEU A 47 -20.87 -42.81 39.31
N PRO A 48 -20.31 -41.59 39.50
CA PRO A 48 -21.09 -40.36 39.47
C PRO A 48 -21.66 -40.13 38.07
N VAL A 49 -22.96 -39.82 38.02
CA VAL A 49 -23.63 -39.44 36.77
C VAL A 49 -23.14 -38.06 36.29
N SER A 50 -22.96 -37.93 34.99
CA SER A 50 -22.62 -36.70 34.30
C SER A 50 -23.56 -36.49 33.12
N TYR A 51 -24.14 -35.30 33.03
CA TYR A 51 -25.04 -34.86 31.98
C TYR A 51 -24.31 -33.89 31.08
N LYS A 52 -24.31 -34.15 29.77
CA LYS A 52 -23.69 -33.29 28.74
C LYS A 52 -24.76 -32.42 28.09
N SER A 53 -24.63 -31.10 28.15
CA SER A 53 -25.47 -30.15 27.41
C SER A 53 -24.64 -29.48 26.31
N GLY A 54 -25.15 -29.55 25.07
CA GLY A 54 -24.50 -29.01 23.89
C GLY A 54 -25.34 -27.97 23.17
N THR A 55 -24.66 -27.07 22.46
CA THR A 55 -25.24 -26.06 21.56
C THR A 55 -24.48 -26.07 20.23
N LEU A 56 -25.18 -25.81 19.13
CA LEU A 56 -24.57 -25.68 17.80
C LEU A 56 -24.61 -24.21 17.37
N ILE A 57 -23.43 -23.67 17.09
CA ILE A 57 -23.25 -22.28 16.66
C ILE A 57 -22.77 -22.30 15.22
N LEU A 58 -23.52 -21.64 14.34
CA LEU A 58 -23.20 -21.49 12.92
C LEU A 58 -22.38 -20.22 12.70
N VAL A 59 -21.43 -20.31 11.79
CA VAL A 59 -20.70 -19.16 11.27
C VAL A 59 -21.44 -18.67 10.02
N GLU A 60 -22.24 -17.62 10.17
CA GLU A 60 -22.95 -16.99 9.05
C GLU A 60 -21.99 -16.11 8.25
N GLN A 61 -21.99 -16.29 6.93
CA GLN A 61 -21.20 -15.45 6.03
C GLN A 61 -21.81 -14.04 5.91
N PRO A 62 -21.01 -13.02 5.59
CA PRO A 62 -21.50 -11.65 5.39
C PRO A 62 -22.61 -11.59 4.34
N THR A 63 -23.67 -10.82 4.61
CA THR A 63 -24.83 -10.70 3.70
C THR A 63 -24.56 -9.81 2.49
N MET A 64 -23.52 -8.97 2.53
CA MET A 64 -23.16 -8.07 1.43
C MET A 64 -22.05 -8.66 0.54
N PRO A 65 -22.15 -8.51 -0.80
CA PRO A 65 -21.09 -8.96 -1.70
C PRO A 65 -19.76 -8.25 -1.44
N LYS A 66 -18.65 -9.00 -1.48
CA LYS A 66 -17.26 -8.52 -1.27
C LYS A 66 -16.84 -7.36 -2.19
N ASN A 67 -17.57 -7.12 -3.28
CA ASN A 67 -17.28 -6.06 -4.24
C ASN A 67 -17.65 -4.66 -3.74
N TYR A 68 -18.50 -4.57 -2.71
CA TYR A 68 -18.94 -3.27 -2.16
C TYR A 68 -18.09 -2.84 -0.97
N VAL A 69 -17.62 -3.78 -0.15
CA VAL A 69 -16.79 -3.51 1.03
C VAL A 69 -15.79 -4.64 1.22
N VAL A 70 -14.50 -4.29 1.28
CA VAL A 70 -13.45 -5.24 1.63
C VAL A 70 -13.42 -5.39 3.16
N PRO A 71 -13.54 -6.61 3.71
CA PRO A 71 -13.45 -6.81 5.15
C PRO A 71 -12.08 -6.39 5.70
N ASN A 72 -12.07 -5.63 6.79
CA ASN A 72 -10.84 -5.30 7.54
C ASN A 72 -10.19 -6.55 8.19
N VAL A 73 -10.97 -7.62 8.37
CA VAL A 73 -10.55 -8.86 9.05
C VAL A 73 -10.47 -9.99 8.03
N ASN A 74 -9.25 -10.34 7.61
CA ASN A 74 -8.96 -11.47 6.71
C ASN A 74 -8.33 -12.68 7.45
N ASP A 75 -8.36 -12.68 8.79
CA ASP A 75 -7.72 -13.71 9.60
C ASP A 75 -8.43 -15.07 9.46
N ASP A 76 -7.65 -16.15 9.61
CA ASP A 76 -8.18 -17.51 9.60
C ASP A 76 -9.10 -17.70 10.81
N LEU A 77 -10.36 -18.03 10.52
CA LEU A 77 -11.39 -18.30 11.51
C LEU A 77 -10.93 -19.33 12.54
N GLN A 78 -10.09 -20.30 12.16
CA GLN A 78 -9.56 -21.31 13.06
C GLN A 78 -8.65 -20.70 14.14
N ASN A 79 -7.66 -19.90 13.74
CA ASN A 79 -6.75 -19.22 14.67
C ASN A 79 -7.50 -18.27 15.60
N ARG A 80 -8.51 -17.57 15.05
CA ARG A 80 -9.36 -16.67 15.82
C ARG A 80 -10.22 -17.42 16.83
N LEU A 81 -10.86 -18.53 16.43
CA LEU A 81 -11.63 -19.38 17.34
C LEU A 81 -10.75 -19.96 18.44
N GLN A 82 -9.52 -20.37 18.12
CA GLN A 82 -8.57 -20.83 19.12
C GLN A 82 -8.19 -19.73 20.12
N SER A 83 -7.94 -18.52 19.65
CA SER A 83 -7.61 -17.37 20.50
C SER A 83 -8.79 -16.98 21.42
N ILE A 84 -10.01 -16.91 20.87
CA ILE A 84 -11.23 -16.68 21.64
C ILE A 84 -11.43 -17.80 22.67
N THR A 85 -11.20 -19.04 22.28
CA THR A 85 -11.28 -20.21 23.20
C THR A 85 -10.29 -20.06 24.35
N GLN A 86 -9.03 -19.72 24.08
CA GLN A 86 -8.03 -19.51 25.13
C GLN A 86 -8.41 -18.35 26.07
N GLN A 87 -8.96 -17.27 25.53
CA GLN A 87 -9.41 -16.13 26.31
C GLN A 87 -10.62 -16.46 27.20
N ILE A 88 -11.60 -17.20 26.66
CA ILE A 88 -12.80 -17.62 27.40
C ILE A 88 -12.47 -18.67 28.47
N LEU A 89 -11.58 -19.62 28.16
CA LEU A 89 -11.09 -20.63 29.09
C LEU A 89 -10.01 -20.11 30.05
N SER A 90 -9.75 -18.79 30.05
CA SER A 90 -8.83 -18.17 30.98
C SER A 90 -9.36 -18.22 32.41
N ARG A 91 -8.44 -18.28 33.38
CA ARG A 91 -8.76 -18.33 34.81
C ARG A 91 -9.76 -17.25 35.23
N THR A 92 -9.53 -16.00 34.84
CA THR A 92 -10.38 -14.87 35.21
C THR A 92 -11.79 -15.01 34.68
N ARG A 93 -11.97 -15.46 33.43
CA ARG A 93 -13.30 -15.62 32.82
C ARG A 93 -14.06 -16.81 33.40
N LEU A 94 -13.38 -17.93 33.61
CA LEU A 94 -14.00 -19.10 34.22
C LEU A 94 -14.40 -18.87 35.67
N LEU A 95 -13.59 -18.15 36.46
CA LEU A 95 -13.95 -17.78 37.84
C LEU A 95 -15.23 -16.93 37.87
N LEU A 96 -15.38 -15.96 36.97
CA LEU A 96 -16.60 -15.15 36.90
C LEU A 96 -17.85 -16.00 36.66
N ILE A 97 -17.77 -17.03 35.80
CA ILE A 97 -18.89 -17.94 35.54
C ILE A 97 -19.15 -18.84 36.76
N ILE A 98 -18.08 -19.37 37.37
CA ILE A 98 -18.16 -20.20 38.58
C ILE A 98 -18.85 -19.46 39.72
N ASP A 99 -18.46 -18.21 39.95
CA ASP A 99 -19.02 -17.39 41.02
C ASP A 99 -20.46 -16.96 40.70
N LYS A 100 -20.75 -16.55 39.46
CA LYS A 100 -22.09 -16.15 39.03
C LYS A 100 -23.10 -17.29 39.17
N LEU A 101 -22.72 -18.51 38.80
CA LEU A 101 -23.60 -19.69 38.83
C LEU A 101 -23.46 -20.53 40.09
N HIS A 102 -22.63 -20.10 41.06
CA HIS A 102 -22.36 -20.80 42.31
C HIS A 102 -21.94 -22.28 42.10
N LEU A 103 -21.07 -22.50 41.11
CA LEU A 103 -20.64 -23.85 40.74
C LEU A 103 -19.72 -24.45 41.81
N TYR A 104 -19.81 -25.78 41.98
CA TYR A 104 -18.98 -26.56 42.90
C TYR A 104 -19.16 -26.28 44.40
N GLY A 105 -20.28 -25.66 44.81
CA GLY A 105 -20.59 -25.37 46.23
C GLY A 105 -20.86 -26.60 47.10
N ASP A 106 -21.40 -27.68 46.53
CA ASP A 106 -21.91 -28.85 47.28
C ASP A 106 -20.88 -29.95 47.56
N SER A 107 -19.58 -29.66 47.44
CA SER A 107 -18.55 -30.67 47.68
C SER A 107 -18.14 -30.69 49.15
N HIS A 108 -18.16 -31.87 49.79
CA HIS A 108 -17.66 -32.10 51.16
C HIS A 108 -16.21 -31.61 51.40
N ARG A 109 -15.46 -31.36 50.33
CA ARG A 109 -14.16 -30.70 50.32
C ARG A 109 -14.30 -29.35 49.61
N GLN A 110 -13.94 -28.27 50.30
CA GLN A 110 -13.78 -26.96 49.66
C GLN A 110 -12.62 -27.04 48.66
N LEU A 111 -12.96 -26.95 47.37
CA LEU A 111 -11.99 -26.84 46.29
C LEU A 111 -11.41 -25.42 46.31
N THR A 112 -10.10 -25.33 46.10
CA THR A 112 -9.43 -24.04 45.83
C THR A 112 -9.94 -23.46 44.51
N SER A 113 -9.83 -22.14 44.34
CA SER A 113 -10.26 -21.46 43.11
C SER A 113 -9.60 -22.04 41.86
N ASP A 114 -8.32 -22.43 41.96
CA ASP A 114 -7.58 -22.99 40.82
C ASP A 114 -8.04 -24.42 40.49
N GLU A 115 -8.33 -25.25 41.50
CA GLU A 115 -8.90 -26.58 41.29
C GLU A 115 -10.30 -26.49 40.64
N LYS A 116 -11.11 -25.50 41.02
CA LYS A 116 -12.44 -25.27 40.39
C LYS A 116 -12.31 -24.90 38.91
N VAL A 117 -11.34 -24.05 38.57
CA VAL A 117 -11.07 -23.62 37.19
C VAL A 117 -10.58 -24.80 36.35
N GLU A 118 -9.60 -25.55 36.81
CA GLU A 118 -9.07 -26.70 36.07
C GLU A 118 -10.12 -27.80 35.87
N ARG A 119 -11.01 -27.98 36.86
CA ARG A 119 -12.16 -28.86 36.71
C ARG A 119 -13.12 -28.35 35.62
N MET A 120 -13.48 -27.07 35.66
CA MET A 120 -14.35 -26.48 34.64
C MET A 120 -13.73 -26.57 33.24
N ARG A 121 -12.42 -26.37 33.09
CA ARG A 121 -11.72 -26.53 31.79
C ARG A 121 -11.83 -27.95 31.24
N LYS A 122 -11.73 -28.97 32.09
CA LYS A 122 -11.89 -30.37 31.68
C LYS A 122 -13.34 -30.74 31.34
N ASP A 123 -14.29 -30.07 31.96
CA ASP A 123 -15.73 -30.30 31.75
C ASP A 123 -16.26 -29.58 30.49
N ILE A 124 -15.48 -28.67 29.89
CA ILE A 124 -15.77 -27.97 28.63
C ILE A 124 -15.10 -28.69 27.45
N ASP A 125 -15.88 -28.93 26.42
CA ASP A 125 -15.44 -29.60 25.19
C ASP A 125 -15.95 -28.82 23.98
N ILE A 126 -15.06 -28.50 23.04
CA ILE A 126 -15.36 -27.67 21.87
C ILE A 126 -15.00 -28.47 20.62
N GLU A 127 -16.00 -28.78 19.81
CA GLU A 127 -15.84 -29.54 18.57
C GLU A 127 -16.04 -28.61 17.36
N LEU A 128 -15.05 -28.56 16.46
CA LEU A 128 -15.13 -27.78 15.23
C LEU A 128 -15.75 -28.61 14.11
N VAL A 129 -16.77 -28.06 13.44
CA VAL A 129 -17.44 -28.70 12.29
C VAL A 129 -16.96 -28.04 11.01
N HIS A 130 -16.31 -28.84 10.16
CA HIS A 130 -15.77 -28.40 8.88
C HIS A 130 -16.76 -28.73 7.75
N ASN A 131 -16.68 -28.01 6.64
CA ASN A 131 -17.42 -28.35 5.42
C ASN A 131 -16.98 -29.71 4.85
N SER A 132 -17.76 -30.25 3.91
CA SER A 132 -17.50 -31.54 3.25
C SER A 132 -16.15 -31.63 2.53
N GLN A 133 -15.52 -30.48 2.27
CA GLN A 133 -14.24 -30.35 1.58
C GLN A 133 -13.06 -30.22 2.56
N GLY A 134 -13.32 -30.08 3.86
CA GLY A 134 -12.35 -30.01 4.95
C GLY A 134 -11.67 -28.66 5.17
N ASP A 135 -11.94 -27.66 4.32
CA ASP A 135 -11.14 -26.43 4.24
C ASP A 135 -11.70 -25.25 5.04
N GLN A 136 -13.00 -25.25 5.36
CA GLN A 136 -13.65 -24.14 6.07
C GLN A 136 -14.51 -24.63 7.24
N ILE A 137 -14.40 -23.95 8.38
CA ILE A 137 -15.25 -24.17 9.55
C ILE A 137 -16.61 -23.53 9.27
N THR A 138 -17.67 -24.34 9.24
CA THR A 138 -19.05 -23.88 9.02
C THR A 138 -19.82 -23.71 10.32
N ALA A 139 -19.49 -24.53 11.32
CA ALA A 139 -20.12 -24.47 12.64
C ALA A 139 -19.16 -24.98 13.71
N PHE A 140 -19.50 -24.75 14.97
CA PHE A 140 -18.81 -25.37 16.10
C PHE A 140 -19.81 -25.71 17.20
N LYS A 141 -19.51 -26.77 17.95
CA LYS A 141 -20.31 -27.22 19.08
C LYS A 141 -19.59 -26.91 20.37
N ILE A 142 -20.30 -26.30 21.31
CA ILE A 142 -19.84 -26.13 22.68
C ILE A 142 -20.61 -27.10 23.55
N ASN A 143 -19.88 -27.93 24.28
CA ASN A 143 -20.43 -28.88 25.21
C ASN A 143 -19.92 -28.60 26.63
N TYR A 144 -20.79 -28.76 27.62
CA TYR A 144 -20.41 -28.74 29.02
C TYR A 144 -21.03 -29.91 29.77
N SER A 145 -20.22 -30.53 30.64
CA SER A 145 -20.60 -31.70 31.43
C SER A 145 -20.78 -31.34 32.90
N ALA A 146 -21.95 -31.67 33.48
CA ALA A 146 -22.23 -31.39 34.89
C ALA A 146 -23.05 -32.50 35.54
N ARG A 147 -23.02 -32.56 36.89
CA ARG A 147 -23.84 -33.53 37.65
C ARG A 147 -25.34 -33.23 37.61
N ASP A 148 -25.71 -31.96 37.47
CA ASP A 148 -27.10 -31.53 37.36
C ASP A 148 -27.39 -31.10 35.91
N PRO A 149 -28.41 -31.66 35.24
CA PRO A 149 -28.78 -31.29 33.88
C PRO A 149 -29.11 -29.80 33.72
N ARG A 150 -29.67 -29.14 34.74
CA ARG A 150 -29.99 -27.70 34.70
C ARG A 150 -28.73 -26.85 34.78
N VAL A 151 -27.75 -27.27 35.58
CA VAL A 151 -26.45 -26.60 35.66
C VAL A 151 -25.72 -26.76 34.33
N ALA A 152 -25.74 -27.96 33.74
CA ALA A 152 -25.15 -28.21 32.43
C ALA A 152 -25.69 -27.23 31.38
N GLN A 153 -27.02 -27.12 31.28
CA GLN A 153 -27.69 -26.21 30.34
C GLN A 153 -27.35 -24.73 30.58
N ARG A 154 -27.40 -24.26 31.83
CA ARG A 154 -27.12 -22.85 32.16
C ARG A 154 -25.68 -22.46 31.86
N VAL A 155 -24.72 -23.33 32.20
CA VAL A 155 -23.30 -23.07 31.92
C VAL A 155 -23.06 -23.05 30.42
N THR A 156 -23.61 -24.02 29.66
CA THR A 156 -23.51 -24.00 28.19
C THR A 156 -24.12 -22.71 27.62
N SER A 157 -25.26 -22.25 28.12
CA SER A 157 -25.88 -20.99 27.68
C SER A 157 -25.02 -19.75 27.95
N GLU A 158 -24.41 -19.67 29.13
CA GLU A 158 -23.51 -18.57 29.49
C GLU A 158 -22.24 -18.59 28.64
N LEU A 159 -21.66 -19.77 28.40
CA LEU A 159 -20.51 -19.93 27.51
C LEU A 159 -20.87 -19.51 26.09
N THR A 160 -22.01 -19.95 25.53
CA THR A 160 -22.45 -19.55 24.19
C THR A 160 -22.57 -18.04 24.05
N ASN A 161 -23.24 -17.39 25.00
CA ASN A 161 -23.39 -15.93 24.99
C ASN A 161 -22.03 -15.23 25.09
N LEU A 162 -21.10 -15.78 25.87
CA LEU A 162 -19.75 -15.25 25.98
C LEU A 162 -18.97 -15.40 24.66
N PHE A 163 -19.07 -16.53 23.96
CA PHE A 163 -18.46 -16.72 22.64
C PHE A 163 -18.99 -15.75 21.59
N ILE A 164 -20.31 -15.58 21.52
CA ILE A 164 -20.95 -14.66 20.57
C ILE A 164 -20.56 -13.21 20.87
N SER A 165 -20.66 -12.78 22.14
CA SER A 165 -20.35 -11.40 22.53
C SER A 165 -18.87 -11.05 22.42
N GLU A 166 -17.96 -11.96 22.80
CA GLU A 166 -16.53 -11.74 22.67
C GLU A 166 -16.10 -11.73 21.19
N ASN A 167 -16.71 -12.56 20.34
CA ASN A 167 -16.45 -12.50 18.90
C ASN A 167 -16.86 -11.15 18.30
N LEU A 168 -18.09 -10.69 18.58
CA LEU A 168 -18.56 -9.38 18.12
C LEU A 168 -17.65 -8.24 18.60
N LYS A 169 -17.26 -8.27 19.88
CA LYS A 169 -16.37 -7.26 20.48
C LYS A 169 -15.00 -7.24 19.80
N VAL A 170 -14.37 -8.41 19.63
CA VAL A 170 -13.04 -8.52 19.00
C VAL A 170 -13.09 -8.04 17.55
N ARG A 171 -14.13 -8.38 16.79
CA ARG A 171 -14.27 -7.94 15.40
C ARG A 171 -14.51 -6.43 15.30
N GLN A 172 -15.37 -5.87 16.14
CA GLN A 172 -15.60 -4.42 16.22
C GLN A 172 -14.30 -3.67 16.54
N GLN A 173 -13.59 -4.12 17.57
CA GLN A 173 -12.33 -3.51 17.99
C GLN A 173 -11.26 -3.58 16.91
N LEU A 174 -11.08 -4.74 16.27
CA LEU A 174 -10.10 -4.90 15.19
C LEU A 174 -10.42 -4.00 13.99
N SER A 175 -11.71 -3.87 13.64
CA SER A 175 -12.14 -2.97 12.56
C SER A 175 -11.90 -1.50 12.91
N GLU A 176 -12.19 -1.10 14.14
CA GLU A 176 -11.93 0.24 14.64
C GLU A 176 -10.43 0.56 14.68
N ASP A 177 -9.61 -0.36 15.17
CA ASP A 177 -8.14 -0.21 15.24
C ASP A 177 -7.54 -0.09 13.82
N THR A 178 -8.05 -0.87 12.86
CA THR A 178 -7.66 -0.77 11.45
C THR A 178 -8.03 0.60 10.87
N THR A 179 -9.24 1.07 11.15
CA THR A 179 -9.72 2.39 10.70
C THR A 179 -8.86 3.51 11.28
N LYS A 180 -8.54 3.44 12.58
CA LYS A 180 -7.65 4.39 13.26
C LYS A 180 -6.25 4.38 12.68
N PHE A 181 -5.70 3.19 12.40
CA PHE A 181 -4.39 3.06 11.77
C PHE A 181 -4.38 3.75 10.39
N ILE A 182 -5.34 3.45 9.52
CA ILE A 182 -5.45 4.08 8.20
C ILE A 182 -5.63 5.59 8.32
N GLY A 183 -6.49 6.06 9.25
CA GLY A 183 -6.68 7.48 9.52
C GLY A 183 -5.38 8.18 9.94
N SER A 184 -4.57 7.55 10.79
CA SER A 184 -3.25 8.08 11.17
C SER A 184 -2.27 8.15 10.00
N GLN A 185 -2.30 7.15 9.11
CA GLN A 185 -1.48 7.16 7.89
C GLN A 185 -1.94 8.24 6.91
N LEU A 186 -3.26 8.47 6.79
CA LEU A 186 -3.80 9.52 5.95
C LEU A 186 -3.37 10.91 6.44
N GLU A 187 -3.41 11.17 7.75
CA GLU A 187 -2.98 12.47 8.28
C GLU A 187 -1.48 12.71 8.03
N ASN A 188 -0.65 11.68 8.18
CA ASN A 188 0.76 11.75 7.80
C ASN A 188 0.94 12.02 6.29
N ALA A 189 0.18 11.32 5.44
CA ALA A 189 0.21 11.53 4.00
C ALA A 189 -0.25 12.95 3.61
N ARG A 190 -1.26 13.48 4.30
CA ARG A 190 -1.75 14.85 4.13
C ARG A 190 -0.68 15.88 4.49
N SER A 191 0.03 15.68 5.61
CA SER A 191 1.14 16.54 6.00
C SER A 191 2.27 16.51 4.96
N ASN A 192 2.65 15.31 4.49
CA ASN A 192 3.68 15.16 3.47
C ASN A 192 3.28 15.82 2.14
N LEU A 193 2.00 15.71 1.75
CA LEU A 193 1.47 16.37 0.56
C LEU A 193 1.58 17.89 0.68
N ALA A 194 1.16 18.45 1.83
CA ALA A 194 1.25 19.88 2.10
C ALA A 194 2.70 20.39 2.10
N GLU A 195 3.65 19.59 2.61
CA GLU A 195 5.08 19.90 2.56
C GLU A 195 5.59 19.93 1.11
N GLN A 196 5.22 18.95 0.29
CA GLN A 196 5.65 18.89 -1.10
C GLN A 196 5.03 20.01 -1.95
N GLU A 197 3.77 20.36 -1.70
CA GLU A 197 3.14 21.54 -2.28
C GLU A 197 3.86 22.83 -1.87
N ALA A 198 4.27 22.95 -0.61
CA ALA A 198 5.03 24.10 -0.12
C ALA A 198 6.38 24.22 -0.85
N LYS A 199 7.13 23.11 -1.00
CA LYS A 199 8.38 23.08 -1.76
C LYS A 199 8.20 23.54 -3.21
N ILE A 200 7.14 23.09 -3.89
CA ILE A 200 6.84 23.54 -5.26
C ILE A 200 6.50 25.03 -5.29
N ARG A 201 5.72 25.53 -4.33
CA ARG A 201 5.37 26.96 -4.25
C ARG A 201 6.60 27.82 -4.00
N GLU A 202 7.45 27.43 -3.05
CA GLU A 202 8.71 28.11 -2.73
C GLU A 202 9.64 28.11 -3.93
N PHE A 203 9.85 26.96 -4.56
CA PHE A 203 10.68 26.85 -5.77
C PHE A 203 10.18 27.77 -6.90
N LYS A 204 8.86 27.82 -7.15
CA LYS A 204 8.27 28.72 -8.15
C LYS A 204 8.41 30.20 -7.77
N GLY A 205 8.41 30.51 -6.47
CA GLY A 205 8.57 31.87 -5.94
C GLY A 205 10.01 32.38 -6.00
N GLU A 206 10.99 31.53 -5.74
CA GLU A 206 12.42 31.89 -5.81
C GLU A 206 12.93 32.05 -7.25
N HIS A 207 12.35 31.32 -8.20
CA HIS A 207 12.83 31.22 -9.58
C HIS A 207 11.93 31.94 -10.59
N VAL A 208 11.28 33.03 -10.16
CA VAL A 208 10.43 33.85 -11.04
C VAL A 208 11.26 34.43 -12.19
N GLY A 209 10.83 34.18 -13.43
CA GLY A 209 11.52 34.57 -14.65
C GLY A 209 12.41 33.48 -15.25
N GLU A 210 12.65 32.37 -14.54
CA GLU A 210 13.47 31.23 -14.98
C GLU A 210 12.63 29.96 -15.22
N LEU A 211 11.31 30.05 -15.05
CA LEU A 211 10.40 28.91 -15.18
C LEU A 211 10.14 28.55 -16.66
N PRO A 212 9.94 27.25 -16.99
CA PRO A 212 9.62 26.81 -18.35
C PRO A 212 8.38 27.47 -18.94
N SER A 213 7.36 27.73 -18.11
CA SER A 213 6.13 28.42 -18.53
C SER A 213 6.34 29.87 -18.99
N GLN A 214 7.49 30.47 -18.65
CA GLN A 214 7.87 31.84 -18.99
C GLN A 214 8.90 31.90 -20.12
N GLU A 215 9.41 30.76 -20.58
CA GLU A 215 10.43 30.65 -21.63
C GLU A 215 9.98 31.36 -22.91
N THR A 216 8.75 31.12 -23.35
CA THR A 216 8.19 31.76 -24.56
C THR A 216 8.14 33.28 -24.42
N SER A 217 7.76 33.79 -23.24
CA SER A 217 7.72 35.23 -22.99
C SER A 217 9.13 35.83 -22.95
N ASN A 218 10.07 35.14 -22.32
CA ASN A 218 11.48 35.54 -22.27
C ASN A 218 12.12 35.58 -23.66
N LEU A 219 11.86 34.59 -24.52
CA LEU A 219 12.33 34.54 -25.90
C LEU A 219 11.80 35.72 -26.73
N GLN A 220 10.53 36.06 -26.58
CA GLN A 220 9.94 37.23 -27.23
C GLN A 220 10.60 38.53 -26.77
N ILE A 221 10.78 38.72 -25.47
CA ILE A 221 11.46 39.89 -24.91
C ILE A 221 12.92 39.97 -25.40
N LEU A 222 13.64 38.84 -25.39
CA LEU A 222 15.01 38.75 -25.87
C LEU A 222 15.13 39.15 -27.34
N SER A 223 14.25 38.62 -28.20
CA SER A 223 14.23 38.98 -29.63
C SER A 223 13.97 40.47 -29.85
N GLY A 224 13.07 41.07 -29.05
CA GLY A 224 12.80 42.51 -29.08
C GLY A 224 13.98 43.35 -28.61
N LEU A 225 14.66 42.92 -27.54
CA LEU A 225 15.87 43.58 -27.03
C LEU A 225 17.04 43.46 -28.01
N GLN A 226 17.21 42.32 -28.66
CA GLN A 226 18.23 42.12 -29.71
C GLN A 226 17.97 43.04 -30.91
N ALA A 227 16.72 43.17 -31.36
CA ALA A 227 16.36 44.12 -32.41
C ALA A 227 16.62 45.57 -31.99
N GLN A 228 16.31 45.96 -30.74
CA GLN A 228 16.61 47.30 -30.22
C GLN A 228 18.13 47.55 -30.13
N LEU A 229 18.90 46.55 -29.70
CA LEU A 229 20.35 46.62 -29.62
C LEU A 229 20.97 46.84 -31.00
N GLN A 230 20.52 46.09 -32.01
CA GLN A 230 20.98 46.23 -33.38
C GLN A 230 20.70 47.65 -33.91
N ASN A 231 19.47 48.14 -33.75
CA ASN A 231 19.12 49.51 -34.15
C ASN A 231 19.97 50.58 -33.42
N ALA A 232 20.25 50.38 -32.12
CA ALA A 232 21.09 51.29 -31.35
C ALA A 232 22.55 51.28 -31.86
N GLN A 233 23.08 50.12 -32.22
CA GLN A 233 24.42 49.97 -32.82
C GLN A 233 24.51 50.63 -34.19
N ASP A 234 23.49 50.46 -35.04
CA ASP A 234 23.44 51.06 -36.37
C ASP A 234 23.42 52.60 -36.27
N THR A 235 22.58 53.15 -35.40
CA THR A 235 22.53 54.60 -35.16
C THR A 235 23.80 55.16 -34.54
N LEU A 236 24.49 54.40 -33.67
CA LEU A 236 25.81 54.76 -33.17
C LEU A 236 26.84 54.81 -34.30
N ASN A 237 26.82 53.84 -35.21
CA ASN A 237 27.71 53.82 -36.37
C ASN A 237 27.49 55.05 -37.27
N THR A 238 26.23 55.41 -37.53
CA THR A 238 25.90 56.64 -38.25
C THR A 238 26.41 57.90 -37.53
N ALA A 239 26.23 57.99 -36.20
CA ALA A 239 26.74 59.12 -35.42
C ALA A 239 28.27 59.20 -35.47
N LYS A 240 28.97 58.06 -35.39
CA LYS A 240 30.44 57.98 -35.54
C LYS A 240 30.91 58.41 -36.92
N GLN A 241 30.19 58.05 -37.99
CA GLN A 241 30.47 58.51 -39.36
C GLN A 241 30.29 60.03 -39.47
N GLN A 242 29.22 60.59 -38.91
CA GLN A 242 28.99 62.03 -38.87
C GLN A 242 30.10 62.77 -38.12
N ARG A 243 30.59 62.23 -36.99
CA ARG A 243 31.75 62.79 -36.29
C ARG A 243 32.98 62.87 -37.19
N VAL A 244 33.32 61.78 -37.89
CA VAL A 244 34.47 61.74 -38.80
C VAL A 244 34.29 62.79 -39.91
N TYR A 245 33.08 62.92 -40.47
CA TYR A 245 32.78 63.94 -41.47
C TYR A 245 32.93 65.38 -40.93
N LEU A 246 32.44 65.67 -39.72
CA LEU A 246 32.62 66.99 -39.09
C LEU A 246 34.10 67.27 -38.78
N GLN A 247 34.88 66.27 -38.38
CA GLN A 247 36.32 66.39 -38.17
C GLN A 247 37.05 66.74 -39.47
N THR A 248 36.76 66.04 -40.57
CA THR A 248 37.38 66.32 -41.87
C THR A 248 37.02 67.70 -42.40
N LEU A 249 35.76 68.16 -42.22
CA LEU A 249 35.35 69.52 -42.57
C LEU A 249 36.13 70.57 -41.77
N ILE A 250 36.28 70.38 -40.45
CA ILE A 250 37.05 71.30 -39.60
C ILE A 250 38.53 71.35 -40.02
N GLU A 251 39.13 70.20 -40.33
CA GLU A 251 40.51 70.12 -40.82
C GLU A 251 40.68 70.80 -42.19
N GLN A 252 39.74 70.60 -43.12
CA GLN A 252 39.74 71.27 -44.41
C GLN A 252 39.61 72.79 -44.26
N TYR A 253 38.72 73.26 -43.37
CA TYR A 253 38.57 74.67 -43.05
C TYR A 253 39.88 75.25 -42.50
N ARG A 254 40.53 74.55 -41.55
CA ARG A 254 41.84 74.95 -41.00
C ARG A 254 42.95 74.98 -42.06
N ALA A 255 42.99 74.01 -42.98
CA ALA A 255 43.98 73.95 -44.04
C ALA A 255 43.84 75.11 -45.04
N LEU A 256 42.61 75.39 -45.50
CA LEU A 256 42.30 76.53 -46.37
C LEU A 256 42.72 77.87 -45.74
N HIS A 257 42.52 78.04 -44.43
CA HIS A 257 42.94 79.24 -43.71
C HIS A 257 44.44 79.32 -43.43
N THR A 258 45.15 78.18 -43.37
CA THR A 258 46.62 78.17 -43.23
C THR A 258 47.28 78.58 -44.55
N SER A 259 46.70 78.21 -45.70
CA SER A 259 47.12 78.69 -47.03
C SER A 259 46.81 80.17 -47.28
N SER A 260 45.94 80.79 -46.48
CA SER A 260 45.61 82.22 -46.56
C SER A 260 46.58 83.13 -45.78
N ARG A 261 47.63 82.57 -45.16
CA ARG A 261 48.66 83.30 -44.40
C ARG A 261 50.04 83.29 -45.05
N THR A 262 50.13 83.17 -46.39
CA THR A 262 51.38 83.52 -47.08
C THR A 262 51.56 85.04 -47.05
N ALA A 263 52.69 85.47 -46.50
CA ALA A 263 53.06 86.85 -46.29
C ALA A 263 53.14 87.64 -47.59
N ASP A 264 52.05 88.32 -47.96
CA ASP A 264 52.10 89.67 -48.55
C ASP A 264 50.69 90.26 -48.61
N GLY A 265 50.52 91.43 -48.02
CA GLY A 265 49.24 92.10 -47.78
C GLY A 265 48.58 92.69 -49.03
N ALA A 266 48.24 91.87 -50.02
CA ALA A 266 47.34 92.26 -51.11
C ALA A 266 45.88 91.90 -50.76
N PRO A 267 44.87 92.75 -51.09
CA PRO A 267 43.48 92.47 -50.80
C PRO A 267 42.95 91.32 -51.67
N THR A 268 42.88 90.12 -51.10
CA THR A 268 42.42 88.87 -51.75
C THR A 268 40.92 88.82 -52.04
N GLY A 269 40.12 89.75 -51.49
CA GLY A 269 38.69 89.85 -51.82
C GLY A 269 38.43 90.09 -53.30
N LEU A 270 39.31 90.84 -53.99
CA LEU A 270 39.19 91.07 -55.43
C LEU A 270 39.55 89.83 -56.25
N SER A 271 40.60 89.08 -55.88
CA SER A 271 41.02 87.89 -56.63
C SER A 271 40.03 86.73 -56.50
N ALA A 272 39.39 86.57 -55.35
CA ALA A 272 38.38 85.53 -55.14
C ALA A 272 37.08 85.85 -55.90
N ILE A 273 36.66 87.12 -55.90
CA ILE A 273 35.52 87.59 -56.69
C ILE A 273 35.83 87.47 -58.18
N ASP A 274 37.06 87.77 -58.62
CA ASP A 274 37.47 87.63 -60.02
C ASP A 274 37.45 86.17 -60.47
N GLN A 275 37.92 85.23 -59.64
CA GLN A 275 37.85 83.80 -59.94
C GLN A 275 36.41 83.26 -60.01
N GLU A 276 35.53 83.69 -59.12
CA GLU A 276 34.12 83.26 -59.17
C GLU A 276 33.40 83.87 -60.37
N LEU A 277 33.70 85.12 -60.72
CA LEU A 277 33.13 85.80 -61.86
C LEU A 277 33.60 85.18 -63.19
N ASP A 278 34.85 84.74 -63.28
CA ASP A 278 35.37 83.96 -64.40
C ASP A 278 34.72 82.58 -64.51
N ARG A 279 34.46 81.92 -63.37
CA ARG A 279 33.75 80.64 -63.33
C ARG A 279 32.29 80.78 -63.79
N LEU A 280 31.58 81.79 -63.32
CA LEU A 280 30.21 82.07 -63.72
C LEU A 280 30.14 82.45 -65.21
N LYS A 281 31.09 83.26 -65.71
CA LYS A 281 31.21 83.59 -67.13
C LYS A 281 31.51 82.37 -68.00
N SER A 282 32.37 81.46 -67.54
CA SER A 282 32.65 80.20 -68.23
C SER A 282 31.44 79.28 -68.30
N LYS A 283 30.68 79.15 -67.20
CA LYS A 283 29.40 78.40 -67.21
C LYS A 283 28.37 79.04 -68.14
N LEU A 284 28.31 80.37 -68.19
CA LEU A 284 27.41 81.08 -69.10
C LEU A 284 27.81 80.82 -70.54
N ALA A 285 29.11 80.86 -70.85
CA ALA A 285 29.61 80.54 -72.18
C ALA A 285 29.22 79.12 -72.61
N ASP A 286 29.39 78.10 -71.75
CA ASP A 286 28.98 76.73 -72.06
C ASP A 286 27.46 76.59 -72.25
N LEU A 287 26.65 77.15 -71.34
CA LEU A 287 25.18 77.15 -71.44
C LEU A 287 24.68 77.90 -72.68
N SER A 288 25.32 79.01 -73.07
CA SER A 288 24.95 79.83 -74.23
C SER A 288 25.21 79.17 -75.58
N THR A 289 26.08 78.13 -75.63
CA THR A 289 26.24 77.33 -76.85
C THR A 289 25.12 76.32 -77.06
N ARG A 290 24.34 76.01 -76.01
CA ARG A 290 23.30 74.97 -76.02
C ARG A 290 21.88 75.52 -75.88
N TYR A 291 21.71 76.69 -75.29
CA TYR A 291 20.41 77.28 -74.98
C TYR A 291 20.30 78.74 -75.45
N THR A 292 19.11 79.13 -75.87
CA THR A 292 18.77 80.51 -76.28
C THR A 292 18.73 81.45 -75.07
N ASP A 293 18.95 82.75 -75.30
CA ASP A 293 18.99 83.80 -74.27
C ASP A 293 17.77 83.91 -73.34
N GLN A 294 16.64 83.29 -73.70
CA GLN A 294 15.39 83.28 -72.91
C GLN A 294 15.25 82.06 -71.98
N TYR A 295 16.28 81.21 -71.87
CA TYR A 295 16.24 80.04 -70.99
C TYR A 295 16.41 80.43 -69.51
N PRO A 296 15.57 79.95 -68.57
CA PRO A 296 15.57 80.41 -67.18
C PRO A 296 16.92 80.30 -66.45
N GLU A 297 17.70 79.25 -66.73
CA GLU A 297 19.03 79.08 -66.10
C GLU A 297 20.06 80.07 -66.63
N VAL A 298 19.96 80.49 -67.90
CA VAL A 298 20.82 81.51 -68.49
C VAL A 298 20.48 82.88 -67.90
N GLU A 299 19.20 83.16 -67.67
CA GLU A 299 18.73 84.39 -67.03
C GLU A 299 19.19 84.49 -65.57
N ASN A 300 19.02 83.40 -64.80
CA ASN A 300 19.50 83.33 -63.41
C ASN A 300 21.02 83.53 -63.32
N LEU A 301 21.78 82.94 -64.25
CA LEU A 301 23.24 83.07 -64.28
C LEU A 301 23.69 84.47 -64.71
N LYS A 302 22.98 85.11 -65.65
CA LYS A 302 23.20 86.53 -66.00
C LYS A 302 22.95 87.45 -64.80
N ASP A 303 21.89 87.19 -64.04
CA ASP A 303 21.55 87.96 -62.84
C ASP A 303 22.60 87.75 -61.72
N GLU A 304 23.08 86.52 -61.54
CA GLU A 304 24.14 86.20 -60.59
C GLU A 304 25.50 86.85 -60.94
N ILE A 305 25.86 86.87 -62.23
CA ILE A 305 27.04 87.61 -62.72
C ILE A 305 26.88 89.12 -62.49
N SER A 306 25.70 89.68 -62.79
CA SER A 306 25.40 91.11 -62.59
C SER A 306 25.52 91.51 -61.12
N LYS A 307 24.97 90.70 -60.20
CA LYS A 307 25.12 90.90 -58.75
C LYS A 307 26.58 90.84 -58.32
N THR A 308 27.33 89.85 -58.81
CA THR A 308 28.74 89.66 -58.46
C THR A 308 29.62 90.79 -59.02
N GLU A 309 29.35 91.28 -60.24
CA GLU A 309 30.01 92.46 -60.83
C GLU A 309 29.71 93.75 -60.05
N LYS A 310 28.49 93.91 -59.51
CA LYS A 310 28.14 95.04 -58.62
C LYS A 310 28.92 94.98 -57.30
N VAL A 311 29.06 93.80 -56.69
CA VAL A 311 29.86 93.62 -55.48
C VAL A 311 31.34 93.93 -55.76
N ARG A 312 31.88 93.44 -56.89
CA ARG A 312 33.25 93.75 -57.34
C ARG A 312 33.47 95.24 -57.48
N SER A 313 32.59 95.93 -58.20
CA SER A 313 32.73 97.37 -58.46
C SER A 313 32.57 98.22 -57.20
N ALA A 314 31.69 97.85 -56.27
CA ALA A 314 31.59 98.47 -54.96
C ALA A 314 32.90 98.31 -54.16
N LEU A 315 33.50 97.12 -54.17
CA LEU A 315 34.77 96.84 -53.50
C LEU A 315 35.94 97.63 -54.12
N VAL A 316 36.00 97.75 -55.45
CA VAL A 316 36.98 98.59 -56.15
C VAL A 316 36.80 100.08 -55.81
N ALA A 317 35.55 100.56 -55.69
CA ALA A 317 35.26 101.94 -55.33
C ALA A 317 35.68 102.25 -53.88
N GLU A 318 35.47 101.30 -52.97
CA GLU A 318 35.88 101.40 -51.56
C GLU A 318 37.40 101.37 -51.41
N LEU A 319 38.10 100.54 -52.18
CA LEU A 319 39.56 100.51 -52.24
C LEU A 319 40.17 101.80 -52.81
N LYS A 320 39.52 102.42 -53.82
CA LYS A 320 39.94 103.74 -54.33
C LYS A 320 39.73 104.86 -53.30
N LYS A 321 38.68 104.79 -52.48
CA LYS A 321 38.40 105.77 -51.42
C LYS A 321 39.43 105.70 -50.28
N LYS A 322 39.96 104.51 -50.01
CA LYS A 322 40.96 104.23 -48.95
C LYS A 322 42.40 104.61 -49.36
N ASN A 323 42.67 104.81 -50.65
CA ASN A 323 44.02 105.08 -51.16
C ASN A 323 44.40 106.59 -51.24
N ASN A 324 43.49 107.50 -50.86
CA ASN A 324 43.70 108.97 -50.91
C ASN A 324 43.96 109.63 -49.54
N SER A 325 44.27 108.85 -48.50
CA SER A 325 44.63 109.37 -47.17
C SER A 325 45.97 108.79 -46.76
N GLY A 326 47.05 109.39 -47.24
CA GLY A 326 48.42 108.96 -47.01
C GLY A 326 49.08 109.73 -45.85
N GLY A 327 49.73 108.97 -44.96
CA GLY A 327 50.74 109.44 -43.99
C GLY A 327 50.46 109.03 -42.54
N GLN A 328 51.36 108.50 -41.71
CA GLN A 328 52.65 107.82 -41.82
C GLN A 328 52.95 107.22 -40.41
N VAL A 329 53.26 105.93 -40.36
CA VAL A 329 54.18 105.17 -39.45
C VAL A 329 54.14 105.46 -37.93
N ASP A 330 53.80 104.46 -37.10
CA ASP A 330 54.83 103.71 -36.36
C ASP A 330 54.37 102.35 -35.81
N SER A 331 55.34 101.43 -35.73
CA SER A 331 55.17 100.03 -35.37
C SER A 331 55.30 99.81 -33.86
N THR A 332 54.45 98.96 -33.27
CA THR A 332 54.85 97.72 -32.53
C THR A 332 53.69 97.18 -31.66
N ALA A 333 53.38 95.89 -31.85
CA ALA A 333 52.70 94.93 -30.96
C ALA A 333 51.37 95.37 -30.29
N THR A 334 50.24 94.67 -30.43
CA THR A 334 50.07 93.23 -30.23
C THR A 334 48.72 92.80 -30.79
N ARG A 335 48.69 91.57 -31.30
CA ARG A 335 47.53 90.76 -31.73
C ARG A 335 46.26 91.01 -30.91
N ASP A 336 45.18 91.39 -31.57
CA ASP A 336 43.98 90.55 -31.71
C ASP A 336 42.92 91.33 -32.46
N GLY A 337 42.79 91.00 -33.74
CA GLY A 337 41.78 91.54 -34.64
C GLY A 337 41.48 90.50 -35.70
N ALA A 338 41.22 89.26 -35.27
CA ALA A 338 40.61 88.27 -36.13
C ALA A 338 39.16 88.70 -36.36
N ASP A 339 38.79 88.80 -37.63
CA ASP A 339 37.45 89.10 -38.12
C ASP A 339 36.37 88.24 -37.40
N PRO A 340 35.42 88.85 -36.65
CA PRO A 340 34.43 88.13 -35.84
C PRO A 340 33.54 87.16 -36.63
N SER A 341 33.37 87.42 -37.93
CA SER A 341 32.51 86.64 -38.83
C SER A 341 33.12 85.30 -39.27
N GLN A 342 34.45 85.15 -39.19
CA GLN A 342 35.18 83.97 -39.65
C GLN A 342 35.43 82.95 -38.51
N ASN A 343 35.48 83.43 -37.26
CA ASN A 343 35.53 82.56 -36.08
C ASN A 343 34.16 81.96 -35.73
N SER A 344 33.04 82.59 -36.14
CA SER A 344 31.70 82.10 -35.82
C SER A 344 31.32 80.80 -36.52
N SER A 345 31.73 80.58 -37.76
CA SER A 345 31.44 79.34 -38.52
C SER A 345 32.22 78.13 -37.96
N LEU A 346 33.50 78.34 -37.62
CA LEU A 346 34.33 77.32 -36.97
C LEU A 346 33.80 76.97 -35.58
N LEU A 347 33.36 77.96 -34.81
CA LEU A 347 32.76 77.74 -33.49
C LEU A 347 31.45 76.96 -33.60
N GLN A 348 30.63 77.21 -34.63
CA GLN A 348 29.40 76.46 -34.89
C GLN A 348 29.68 74.99 -35.22
N LEU A 349 30.68 74.71 -36.08
CA LEU A 349 31.11 73.34 -36.39
C LEU A 349 31.69 72.61 -35.17
N GLN A 350 32.46 73.31 -34.32
CA GLN A 350 32.94 72.76 -33.04
C GLN A 350 31.79 72.45 -32.08
N GLY A 351 30.79 73.33 -31.99
CA GLY A 351 29.57 73.08 -31.21
C GLY A 351 28.80 71.86 -31.71
N GLN A 352 28.64 71.71 -33.03
CA GLN A 352 28.01 70.52 -33.63
C GLN A 352 28.80 69.25 -33.36
N LEU A 353 30.14 69.30 -33.43
CA LEU A 353 31.00 68.16 -33.11
C LEU A 353 30.90 67.78 -31.63
N GLN A 354 30.88 68.76 -30.72
CA GLN A 354 30.72 68.50 -29.28
C GLN A 354 29.34 67.91 -28.97
N ALA A 355 28.28 68.39 -29.63
CA ALA A 355 26.93 67.83 -29.51
C ALA A 355 26.87 66.38 -30.03
N ASN A 356 27.47 66.11 -31.19
CA ASN A 356 27.55 64.76 -31.74
C ASN A 356 28.40 63.82 -30.87
N GLN A 357 29.49 64.31 -30.27
CA GLN A 357 30.30 63.56 -29.32
C GLN A 357 29.48 63.17 -28.06
N ALA A 358 28.69 64.11 -27.52
CA ALA A 358 27.79 63.83 -26.40
C ALA A 358 26.71 62.81 -26.79
N GLU A 359 26.17 62.90 -28.02
CA GLU A 359 25.22 61.93 -28.56
C GLU A 359 25.85 60.53 -28.66
N ILE A 360 27.07 60.41 -29.16
CA ILE A 360 27.82 59.14 -29.23
C ILE A 360 27.96 58.53 -27.85
N THR A 361 28.39 59.31 -26.85
CA THR A 361 28.54 58.81 -25.47
C THR A 361 27.21 58.34 -24.88
N ASN A 362 26.12 59.08 -25.09
CA ASN A 362 24.79 58.67 -24.65
C ASN A 362 24.33 57.37 -25.33
N ARG A 363 24.60 57.21 -26.63
CA ARG A 363 24.29 55.98 -27.37
C ARG A 363 25.13 54.79 -26.92
N GLU A 364 26.41 54.99 -26.64
CA GLU A 364 27.30 53.95 -26.09
C GLU A 364 26.80 53.46 -24.72
N GLN A 365 26.37 54.37 -23.84
CA GLN A 365 25.74 54.00 -22.57
C GLN A 365 24.42 53.25 -22.75
N ALA A 366 23.57 53.67 -23.69
CA ALA A 366 22.31 52.97 -23.99
C ALA A 366 22.56 51.55 -24.52
N ILE A 367 23.56 51.36 -25.38
CA ILE A 367 23.98 50.05 -25.88
C ILE A 367 24.48 49.16 -24.74
N ALA A 368 25.31 49.69 -23.85
CA ALA A 368 25.79 48.93 -22.69
C ALA A 368 24.62 48.48 -21.78
N GLY A 369 23.62 49.34 -21.57
CA GLY A 369 22.41 49.00 -20.83
C GLY A 369 21.56 47.93 -21.52
N LEU A 370 21.40 48.01 -22.85
CA LEU A 370 20.70 47.00 -23.64
C LEU A 370 21.44 45.66 -23.63
N GLN A 371 22.77 45.66 -23.80
CA GLN A 371 23.60 44.46 -23.69
C GLN A 371 23.47 43.78 -22.33
N ALA A 372 23.49 44.55 -21.23
CA ALA A 372 23.30 44.01 -19.89
C ALA A 372 21.92 43.32 -19.75
N ARG A 373 20.86 43.89 -20.32
CA ARG A 373 19.51 43.27 -20.33
C ARG A 373 19.47 42.01 -21.20
N VAL A 374 20.06 42.05 -22.40
CA VAL A 374 20.16 40.88 -23.29
C VAL A 374 20.86 39.74 -22.59
N ASN A 375 22.03 40.00 -21.98
CA ASN A 375 22.79 38.98 -21.24
C ASN A 375 21.97 38.41 -20.07
N GLY A 376 21.30 39.27 -19.29
CA GLY A 376 20.44 38.80 -18.19
C GLY A 376 19.29 37.89 -18.64
N TYR A 377 18.65 38.15 -19.78
CA TYR A 377 17.63 37.25 -20.34
C TYR A 377 18.24 35.98 -20.95
N GLN A 378 19.42 36.09 -21.58
CA GLN A 378 20.16 34.95 -22.10
C GLN A 378 20.54 33.98 -20.97
N ASP A 379 21.03 34.49 -19.84
CA ASP A 379 21.41 33.70 -18.68
C ASP A 379 20.21 32.97 -18.06
N ARG A 380 19.06 33.67 -17.94
CA ARG A 380 17.80 33.05 -17.50
C ARG A 380 17.40 31.90 -18.42
N LEU A 381 17.46 32.10 -19.73
CA LEU A 381 17.12 31.09 -20.73
C LEU A 381 18.08 29.89 -20.67
N ASN A 382 19.38 30.15 -20.48
CA ASN A 382 20.40 29.10 -20.34
C ASN A 382 20.22 28.27 -19.05
N SER A 383 19.69 28.87 -17.99
CA SER A 383 19.40 28.18 -16.73
C SER A 383 18.08 27.40 -16.74
N ALA A 384 17.17 27.72 -17.66
CA ALA A 384 15.82 27.17 -17.72
C ALA A 384 15.79 25.62 -17.79
N PRO A 385 16.63 24.91 -18.57
CA PRO A 385 16.61 23.45 -18.61
C PRO A 385 16.94 22.81 -17.25
N THR A 386 17.87 23.39 -16.49
CA THR A 386 18.20 22.90 -15.14
C THR A 386 17.04 23.15 -14.17
N ARG A 387 16.37 24.30 -14.28
CA ARG A 387 15.17 24.60 -13.47
C ARG A 387 14.00 23.70 -13.83
N GLU A 388 13.82 23.39 -15.10
CA GLU A 388 12.81 22.46 -15.59
C GLU A 388 13.01 21.07 -14.98
N GLN A 389 14.24 20.55 -15.02
CA GLN A 389 14.57 19.26 -14.42
C GLN A 389 14.25 19.23 -12.91
N GLN A 390 14.67 20.27 -12.18
CA GLN A 390 14.40 20.39 -10.73
C GLN A 390 12.89 20.45 -10.45
N LEU A 391 12.14 21.24 -11.22
CA LEU A 391 10.68 21.33 -11.09
C LEU A 391 9.99 20.01 -11.43
N ALA A 392 10.47 19.30 -12.46
CA ALA A 392 9.93 18.01 -12.86
C ALA A 392 10.14 16.96 -11.76
N ASP A 393 11.30 16.94 -11.10
CA ASP A 393 11.57 16.04 -9.97
C ASP A 393 10.68 16.36 -8.76
N LEU A 394 10.48 17.66 -8.43
CA LEU A 394 9.54 18.08 -7.39
C LEU A 394 8.10 17.70 -7.73
N THR A 395 7.70 17.87 -9.00
CA THR A 395 6.35 17.53 -9.48
C THR A 395 6.12 16.02 -9.41
N ARG A 396 7.10 15.20 -9.80
CA ARG A 396 7.03 13.73 -9.66
C ARG A 396 6.85 13.33 -8.20
N GLY A 397 7.57 13.98 -7.27
CA GLY A 397 7.40 13.76 -5.83
C GLY A 397 6.01 14.15 -5.32
N TYR A 398 5.44 15.25 -5.83
CA TYR A 398 4.07 15.68 -5.52
C TYR A 398 3.04 14.68 -6.04
N ASP A 399 3.14 14.26 -7.30
CA ASP A 399 2.20 13.31 -7.90
C ASP A 399 2.22 11.97 -7.16
N GLN A 400 3.40 11.48 -6.76
CA GLN A 400 3.54 10.27 -5.95
C GLN A 400 2.89 10.42 -4.58
N THR A 401 3.13 11.55 -3.90
CA THR A 401 2.57 11.80 -2.56
C THR A 401 1.05 11.98 -2.60
N LYS A 402 0.55 12.64 -3.65
CA LYS A 402 -0.87 12.81 -3.92
C LYS A 402 -1.54 11.47 -4.21
N ALA A 403 -0.95 10.64 -5.06
CA ALA A 403 -1.49 9.30 -5.35
C ALA A 403 -1.58 8.44 -4.08
N ASN A 404 -0.58 8.50 -3.19
CA ASN A 404 -0.62 7.83 -1.90
C ASN A 404 -1.73 8.38 -0.98
N TYR A 405 -1.89 9.71 -0.92
CA TYR A 405 -2.99 10.33 -0.17
C TYR A 405 -4.37 9.91 -0.70
N ASP A 406 -4.57 9.93 -2.02
CA ASP A 406 -5.83 9.55 -2.66
C ASP A 406 -6.16 8.06 -2.42
N ASP A 407 -5.15 7.17 -2.47
CA ASP A 407 -5.31 5.74 -2.13
C ASP A 407 -5.66 5.52 -0.66
N LEU A 408 -4.97 6.19 0.26
CA LEU A 408 -5.27 6.12 1.69
C LEU A 408 -6.65 6.69 2.03
N LEU A 409 -7.08 7.76 1.37
CA LEU A 409 -8.41 8.34 1.53
C LEU A 409 -9.48 7.35 1.08
N LYS A 410 -9.27 6.69 -0.06
CA LYS A 410 -10.16 5.63 -0.54
C LYS A 410 -10.24 4.49 0.47
N LYS A 411 -9.09 3.99 0.96
CA LYS A 411 -9.02 2.93 1.97
C LYS A 411 -9.67 3.34 3.29
N GLN A 412 -9.56 4.61 3.69
CA GLN A 412 -10.24 5.11 4.89
C GLN A 412 -11.76 5.01 4.73
N ASN A 413 -12.31 5.51 3.63
CA ASN A 413 -13.76 5.43 3.37
C ASN A 413 -14.25 3.98 3.34
N GLU A 414 -13.49 3.08 2.70
CA GLU A 414 -13.79 1.64 2.69
C GLU A 414 -13.72 1.03 4.09
N SER A 415 -12.71 1.38 4.89
CA SER A 415 -12.52 0.87 6.25
C SER A 415 -13.58 1.41 7.22
N GLU A 416 -13.98 2.67 7.09
CA GLU A 416 -15.11 3.27 7.82
C GLU A 416 -16.43 2.57 7.49
N MET A 417 -16.66 2.29 6.21
CA MET A 417 -17.83 1.52 5.77
C MET A 417 -17.81 0.10 6.37
N ALA A 418 -16.66 -0.59 6.33
CA ALA A 418 -16.49 -1.91 6.94
C ALA A 418 -16.73 -1.88 8.46
N THR A 419 -16.23 -0.86 9.15
CA THR A 419 -16.48 -0.66 10.59
C THR A 419 -17.94 -0.40 10.89
N SER A 420 -18.63 0.43 10.09
CA SER A 420 -20.06 0.67 10.24
C SER A 420 -20.88 -0.61 10.03
N MET A 421 -20.49 -1.45 9.07
CA MET A 421 -21.10 -2.77 8.82
C MET A 421 -20.91 -3.72 10.00
N GLU A 422 -19.76 -3.66 10.66
CA GLU A 422 -19.46 -4.44 11.87
C GLU A 422 -20.33 -4.02 13.05
N TYR A 423 -20.56 -2.72 13.22
CA TYR A 423 -21.51 -2.19 14.21
C TYR A 423 -22.95 -2.59 13.92
N MET A 424 -23.34 -2.66 12.64
CA MET A 424 -24.66 -3.14 12.22
C MET A 424 -24.82 -4.67 12.25
N GLN A 425 -23.77 -5.42 12.65
CA GLN A 425 -23.76 -6.89 12.69
C GLN A 425 -24.09 -7.54 11.33
N GLN A 426 -23.70 -6.88 10.23
CA GLN A 426 -23.89 -7.35 8.84
C GLN A 426 -22.65 -8.07 8.28
N GLY A 427 -21.58 -8.15 9.07
CA GLY A 427 -20.39 -8.97 8.79
C GLY A 427 -20.60 -10.45 9.13
N GLU A 428 -19.49 -11.20 9.16
CA GLU A 428 -19.49 -12.60 9.58
C GLU A 428 -19.86 -12.72 11.07
N ARG A 429 -20.92 -13.44 11.41
CA ARG A 429 -21.40 -13.52 12.79
C ARG A 429 -21.66 -14.94 13.24
N PHE A 430 -21.55 -15.12 14.55
CA PHE A 430 -21.93 -16.37 15.21
C PHE A 430 -23.42 -16.35 15.51
N SER A 431 -24.15 -17.23 14.84
CA SER A 431 -25.59 -17.39 14.99
C SER A 431 -25.87 -18.69 15.73
N MET A 432 -26.63 -18.60 16.82
CA MET A 432 -27.04 -19.78 17.58
C MET A 432 -28.14 -20.49 16.79
N ILE A 433 -27.85 -21.68 16.24
CA ILE A 433 -28.88 -22.51 15.60
C ILE A 433 -29.69 -23.20 16.68
N ASP A 434 -29.01 -23.99 17.50
CA ASP A 434 -29.64 -24.83 18.51
C ASP A 434 -29.30 -24.31 19.92
N PRO A 435 -30.28 -23.82 20.68
CA PRO A 435 -30.04 -23.39 22.05
C PRO A 435 -29.62 -24.59 22.91
N PRO A 436 -28.92 -24.36 24.03
CA PRO A 436 -28.50 -25.43 24.93
C PRO A 436 -29.67 -26.32 25.36
N SER A 437 -29.58 -27.59 25.01
CA SER A 437 -30.60 -28.58 25.33
C SER A 437 -30.55 -29.01 26.80
N LEU A 438 -31.69 -29.34 27.40
CA LEU A 438 -31.75 -29.93 28.74
C LEU A 438 -31.55 -31.45 28.61
N PRO A 439 -30.41 -32.01 29.07
CA PRO A 439 -30.14 -33.43 28.91
C PRO A 439 -31.07 -34.28 29.80
N LEU A 440 -31.87 -35.14 29.16
CA LEU A 440 -32.82 -36.02 29.84
C LEU A 440 -32.18 -37.35 30.30
N LYS A 441 -31.03 -37.72 29.74
CA LYS A 441 -30.29 -38.94 30.06
C LYS A 441 -28.85 -38.59 30.43
N PRO A 442 -28.22 -39.32 31.37
CA PRO A 442 -26.81 -39.14 31.66
C PRO A 442 -25.96 -39.57 30.46
N ASP A 443 -24.93 -38.80 30.15
CA ASP A 443 -23.96 -39.13 29.10
C ASP A 443 -22.93 -40.15 29.62
N PHE A 444 -22.53 -39.98 30.88
CA PHE A 444 -21.64 -40.90 31.59
C PHE A 444 -22.21 -41.29 32.97
N PRO A 445 -22.10 -42.57 33.38
CA PRO A 445 -21.66 -43.73 32.59
C PRO A 445 -22.77 -44.20 31.63
N ASN A 446 -22.43 -44.45 30.36
CA ASN A 446 -23.36 -45.04 29.41
C ASN A 446 -23.57 -46.53 29.75
N ARG A 447 -24.64 -46.82 30.49
CA ARG A 447 -24.88 -48.13 31.12
C ARG A 447 -24.92 -49.28 30.12
N LEU A 448 -25.34 -49.01 28.89
CA LEU A 448 -25.36 -49.99 27.80
C LEU A 448 -23.93 -50.38 27.37
N LYS A 449 -23.04 -49.39 27.20
CA LYS A 449 -21.63 -49.64 26.87
C LYS A 449 -20.93 -50.41 27.99
N PHE A 450 -21.17 -50.04 29.25
CA PHE A 450 -20.63 -50.76 30.41
C PHE A 450 -21.14 -52.20 30.49
N CYS A 451 -22.40 -52.46 30.14
CA CYS A 451 -22.94 -53.81 30.05
C CYS A 451 -22.22 -54.64 28.97
N GLY A 452 -21.96 -54.06 27.80
CA GLY A 452 -21.20 -54.72 26.73
C GLY A 452 -19.75 -55.00 27.11
N ILE A 453 -19.08 -54.03 27.74
CA ILE A 453 -17.71 -54.20 28.28
C ILE A 453 -17.70 -55.30 29.35
N GLY A 454 -18.68 -55.30 30.27
CA GLY A 454 -18.80 -56.33 31.30
C GLY A 454 -18.97 -57.73 30.72
N LEU A 455 -19.73 -57.86 29.62
CA LEU A 455 -19.88 -59.12 28.91
C LEU A 455 -18.55 -59.56 28.27
N GLY A 456 -17.84 -58.65 27.62
CA GLY A 456 -16.51 -58.93 27.03
C GLY A 456 -15.48 -59.37 28.08
N VAL A 457 -15.40 -58.64 29.21
CA VAL A 457 -14.53 -58.99 30.34
C VAL A 457 -14.92 -60.36 30.93
N GLY A 458 -16.22 -60.60 31.11
CA GLY A 458 -16.72 -61.87 31.60
C GLY A 458 -16.37 -63.03 30.66
N LEU A 459 -16.50 -62.85 29.34
CA LEU A 459 -16.14 -63.89 28.36
C LEU A 459 -14.65 -64.20 28.39
N ALA A 460 -13.80 -63.17 28.44
CA ALA A 460 -12.36 -63.34 28.55
C ALA A 460 -11.98 -64.10 29.83
N LEU A 461 -12.57 -63.73 30.98
CA LEU A 461 -12.37 -64.44 32.24
C LEU A 461 -12.88 -65.89 32.19
N GLY A 462 -14.03 -66.13 31.56
CA GLY A 462 -14.58 -67.47 31.39
C GLY A 462 -13.70 -68.37 30.54
N LEU A 463 -13.19 -67.87 29.41
CA LEU A 463 -12.26 -68.61 28.56
C LEU A 463 -10.92 -68.85 29.24
N LEU A 464 -10.39 -67.86 29.98
CA LEU A 464 -9.14 -67.99 30.73
C LEU A 464 -9.27 -69.07 31.81
N VAL A 465 -10.36 -69.06 32.59
CA VAL A 465 -10.60 -70.06 33.63
C VAL A 465 -10.77 -71.45 33.03
N VAL A 466 -11.54 -71.59 31.95
CA VAL A 466 -11.72 -72.89 31.27
C VAL A 466 -10.41 -73.38 30.65
N GLY A 467 -9.69 -72.53 29.93
CA GLY A 467 -8.41 -72.88 29.31
C GLY A 467 -7.31 -73.19 30.33
N GLY A 468 -7.26 -72.45 31.44
CA GLY A 468 -6.35 -72.73 32.55
C GLY A 468 -6.67 -74.04 33.25
N LEU A 469 -7.96 -74.32 33.51
CA LEU A 469 -8.38 -75.61 34.04
C LEU A 469 -8.10 -76.76 33.05
N GLU A 470 -8.10 -76.51 31.74
CA GLU A 470 -7.83 -77.52 30.70
C GLU A 470 -6.34 -77.83 30.64
N ALA A 471 -5.49 -76.81 30.64
CA ALA A 471 -4.04 -76.97 30.69
C ALA A 471 -3.56 -77.67 31.97
N MET A 472 -4.32 -77.59 33.07
CA MET A 472 -4.03 -78.28 34.32
C MET A 472 -4.60 -79.71 34.38
N ASP A 473 -5.48 -80.11 33.47
CA ASP A 473 -6.08 -81.44 33.45
C ASP A 473 -5.16 -82.42 32.71
N HIS A 474 -4.44 -83.26 33.45
CA HIS A 474 -3.46 -84.20 32.91
C HIS A 474 -4.08 -85.54 32.48
N ARG A 475 -5.39 -85.58 32.23
CA ARG A 475 -6.12 -86.80 31.86
C ARG A 475 -6.21 -86.91 30.34
N LEU A 476 -5.94 -88.10 29.81
CA LEU A 476 -6.05 -88.41 28.38
C LEU A 476 -7.51 -88.66 28.02
N HIS A 477 -8.06 -87.87 27.11
CA HIS A 477 -9.49 -87.93 26.75
C HIS A 477 -9.75 -88.23 25.28
N SER A 478 -8.73 -88.20 24.42
CA SER A 478 -8.90 -88.46 22.99
C SER A 478 -7.89 -89.47 22.44
N GLU A 479 -8.34 -90.25 21.46
CA GLU A 479 -7.49 -91.17 20.67
C GLU A 479 -6.26 -90.45 20.08
N LYS A 480 -6.41 -89.17 19.69
CA LYS A 480 -5.33 -88.33 19.14
C LYS A 480 -4.22 -88.04 20.17
N GLU A 481 -4.56 -87.79 21.44
CA GLU A 481 -3.59 -87.53 22.51
C GLU A 481 -2.74 -88.78 22.82
N ILE A 482 -3.37 -89.96 22.75
CA ILE A 482 -2.71 -91.26 22.95
C ILE A 482 -1.74 -91.56 21.79
N LYS A 483 -2.17 -91.33 20.53
CA LYS A 483 -1.31 -91.46 19.34
C LYS A 483 -0.14 -90.47 19.32
N ALA A 484 -0.33 -89.26 19.83
CA ALA A 484 0.72 -88.23 19.88
C ALA A 484 1.81 -88.55 20.92
N LEU A 485 1.45 -89.19 22.04
CA LEU A 485 2.39 -89.56 23.10
C LEU A 485 3.07 -90.91 22.87
N LEU A 486 2.40 -91.84 22.17
CA LEU A 486 2.88 -93.20 21.93
C LEU A 486 2.69 -93.57 20.45
N PRO A 487 3.76 -93.85 19.68
CA PRO A 487 3.67 -94.24 18.26
C PRO A 487 3.26 -95.72 18.12
N MET A 488 2.11 -96.09 18.67
CA MET A 488 1.54 -97.45 18.62
C MET A 488 0.14 -97.43 18.03
N ALA A 489 -0.20 -98.46 17.25
CA ALA A 489 -1.53 -98.63 16.67
C ALA A 489 -2.55 -99.04 17.75
N ILE A 490 -3.63 -98.27 17.87
CA ILE A 490 -4.72 -98.55 18.81
C ILE A 490 -5.59 -99.66 18.21
N LEU A 491 -5.69 -100.80 18.92
CA LEU A 491 -6.32 -102.03 18.42
C LEU A 491 -7.84 -102.08 18.68
N SER A 492 -8.33 -101.49 19.78
CA SER A 492 -9.76 -101.43 20.11
C SER A 492 -10.00 -100.46 21.28
N GLU A 493 -11.09 -99.69 21.22
CA GLU A 493 -11.58 -98.87 22.32
C GLU A 493 -12.61 -99.66 23.13
N ILE A 494 -12.47 -99.67 24.46
CA ILE A 494 -13.46 -100.29 25.35
C ILE A 494 -14.56 -99.26 25.60
N PRO A 495 -15.82 -99.51 25.18
CA PRO A 495 -16.90 -98.57 25.40
C PRO A 495 -17.20 -98.45 26.90
N GLU A 496 -17.38 -97.21 27.37
CA GLU A 496 -17.73 -96.93 28.76
C GLU A 496 -19.08 -97.58 29.10
N ILE A 497 -19.09 -98.55 30.03
CA ILE A 497 -20.30 -99.23 30.47
C ILE A 497 -20.99 -98.35 31.52
N VAL A 498 -21.92 -97.51 31.07
CA VAL A 498 -22.64 -96.56 31.94
C VAL A 498 -23.73 -97.29 32.74
N SER A 499 -23.67 -97.20 34.07
CA SER A 499 -24.73 -97.70 34.95
C SER A 499 -26.00 -96.81 34.86
N PRO A 500 -27.23 -97.35 34.91
CA PRO A 500 -28.47 -96.56 34.83
C PRO A 500 -28.64 -95.54 35.99
N SER A 501 -27.92 -95.72 37.11
CA SER A 501 -27.85 -94.72 38.20
C SER A 501 -26.91 -93.55 37.87
N ASP A 502 -25.83 -93.79 37.13
CA ASP A 502 -24.88 -92.75 36.68
C ASP A 502 -25.43 -91.94 35.50
N GLU A 503 -26.22 -92.58 34.63
CA GLU A 503 -26.87 -91.89 33.53
C GLU A 503 -27.89 -90.83 34.03
N ARG A 504 -28.62 -91.13 35.11
CA ARG A 504 -29.53 -90.17 35.75
C ARG A 504 -28.79 -89.05 36.47
N SER A 505 -27.66 -89.33 37.12
CA SER A 505 -26.88 -88.32 37.85
C SER A 505 -26.16 -87.36 36.90
N SER A 506 -25.60 -87.88 35.80
CA SER A 506 -24.96 -87.11 34.73
C SER A 506 -25.98 -86.24 33.98
N LYS A 507 -27.13 -86.80 33.59
CA LYS A 507 -28.23 -86.03 32.98
C LYS A 507 -28.74 -84.93 33.92
N ARG A 508 -28.88 -85.18 35.23
CA ARG A 508 -29.30 -84.15 36.20
C ARG A 508 -28.27 -83.04 36.33
N LYS A 509 -26.96 -83.34 36.44
CA LYS A 509 -25.90 -82.32 36.55
C LYS A 509 -25.81 -81.46 35.28
N MET A 510 -25.95 -82.09 34.11
CA MET A 510 -25.97 -81.41 32.82
C MET A 510 -27.22 -80.51 32.70
N VAL A 511 -28.41 -81.02 32.99
CA VAL A 511 -29.64 -80.21 32.96
C VAL A 511 -29.56 -79.05 33.97
N LEU A 512 -29.01 -79.27 35.16
CA LEU A 512 -28.83 -78.21 36.15
C LEU A 512 -27.91 -77.09 35.67
N GLY A 513 -26.78 -77.43 35.07
CA GLY A 513 -25.84 -76.38 34.66
C GLY A 513 -26.24 -75.69 33.34
N TRP A 514 -26.96 -76.35 32.42
CA TRP A 514 -27.64 -75.64 31.32
C TRP A 514 -28.77 -74.74 31.82
N ALA A 515 -29.55 -75.18 32.83
CA ALA A 515 -30.55 -74.32 33.47
C ALA A 515 -29.91 -73.11 34.16
N MET A 516 -28.74 -73.28 34.80
CA MET A 516 -27.97 -72.17 35.38
C MET A 516 -27.40 -71.23 34.31
N GLY A 517 -26.90 -71.76 33.20
CA GLY A 517 -26.48 -70.96 32.04
C GLY A 517 -27.64 -70.14 31.47
N ALA A 518 -28.82 -70.74 31.31
CA ALA A 518 -30.03 -70.03 30.88
C ALA A 518 -30.46 -68.93 31.88
N LEU A 519 -30.36 -69.18 33.18
CA LEU A 519 -30.63 -68.19 34.22
C LEU A 519 -29.64 -67.01 34.18
N ILE A 520 -28.35 -67.30 33.96
CA ILE A 520 -27.31 -66.27 33.80
C ILE A 520 -27.56 -65.43 32.54
N ILE A 521 -27.89 -66.06 31.42
CA ILE A 521 -28.18 -65.34 30.17
C ILE A 521 -29.43 -64.46 30.32
N THR A 522 -30.49 -64.98 30.94
CA THR A 522 -31.72 -64.21 31.18
C THR A 522 -31.51 -63.05 32.15
N THR A 523 -30.69 -63.22 33.19
CA THR A 523 -30.33 -62.12 34.11
C THR A 523 -29.46 -61.05 33.45
N ILE A 524 -28.53 -61.43 32.57
CA ILE A 524 -27.74 -60.49 31.76
C ILE A 524 -28.65 -59.70 30.81
N LEU A 525 -29.59 -60.39 30.14
CA LEU A 525 -30.56 -59.75 29.25
C LEU A 525 -31.50 -58.80 30.01
N ALA A 526 -31.99 -59.21 31.18
CA ALA A 526 -32.80 -58.35 32.04
C ALA A 526 -32.01 -57.14 32.55
N GLY A 527 -30.75 -57.33 32.96
CA GLY A 527 -29.85 -56.24 33.36
C GLY A 527 -29.58 -55.25 32.23
N SER A 528 -29.39 -55.74 31.00
CA SER A 528 -29.23 -54.92 29.80
C SER A 528 -30.50 -54.13 29.48
N ALA A 529 -31.68 -54.76 29.58
CA ALA A 529 -32.97 -54.09 29.38
C ALA A 529 -33.22 -52.98 30.42
N ILE A 530 -32.87 -53.23 31.69
CA ILE A 530 -32.96 -52.23 32.77
C ILE A 530 -31.99 -51.07 32.51
N SER A 531 -30.75 -51.36 32.09
CA SER A 531 -29.77 -50.34 31.71
C SER A 531 -30.25 -49.48 30.54
N TYR A 532 -30.91 -50.07 29.54
CA TYR A 532 -31.46 -49.36 28.39
C TYR A 532 -32.62 -48.42 28.77
N LEU A 533 -33.53 -48.89 29.63
CA LEU A 533 -34.71 -48.13 30.05
C LEU A 533 -34.36 -46.99 31.02
N ARG A 534 -33.37 -47.18 31.90
CA ARG A 534 -32.99 -46.17 32.90
C ARG A 534 -31.92 -45.18 32.42
N GLY A 535 -31.35 -45.39 31.23
CA GLY A 535 -30.33 -44.49 30.66
C GLY A 535 -28.98 -44.68 31.30
#